data_AF-A0A534SA91-F1
#
_entry.id   AF-A0A534SA91-F1
#
_cell.length_a   1.000
_cell.length_b   1.000
_cell.length_c   1.000
_cell.angle_alpha   90.00
_cell.angle_beta   90.00
_cell.angle_gamma   90.00
#
_symmetry.space_group_name_H-M   'P 1'
#
loop_
_entity.id
_entity.type
_entity.pdbx_description
1 polymer ?
#
loop_
_entity_poly.entity_id
_entity_poly.type
_entity_poly.pdbx_seq_one_letter_code
_entity_poly.pdbx_strand_id
1 'polypeptide(L)'
;MLARQRVQAGMIVVLMFALSACSQPLSTREKGTLAGGGLGAASGAIIGSTIGSPGAGAAIGGAMGALGGGLVGDQLQGVENRAAYQQRQIERQNRELQRQRRELEALKSKSSSDGEEY
;
A
#
# COMPACT_ATOMS: atom_id res chain seq x y z
N MET A 1 -2.24 12.66 -40.21
CA MET A 1 -3.08 11.57 -39.68
C MET A 1 -2.27 10.40 -39.10
N LEU A 2 -1.20 9.94 -39.76
CA LEU A 2 -0.37 8.82 -39.27
C LEU A 2 0.28 9.03 -37.88
N ALA A 3 0.67 10.25 -37.52
CA ALA A 3 1.25 10.56 -36.21
C ALA A 3 0.23 10.38 -35.05
N ARG A 4 -1.03 10.78 -35.26
CA ARG A 4 -2.12 10.58 -34.27
C ARG A 4 -2.46 9.10 -34.10
N GLN A 5 -2.42 8.34 -35.21
CA GLN A 5 -2.66 6.90 -35.21
C GLN A 5 -1.56 6.12 -34.47
N ARG A 6 -0.29 6.55 -34.59
CA ARG A 6 0.84 5.99 -33.83
C ARG A 6 0.76 6.29 -32.33
N VAL A 7 0.34 7.50 -31.97
CA VAL A 7 0.14 7.90 -30.56
C VAL A 7 -1.02 7.11 -29.94
N GLN A 8 -2.15 6.95 -30.65
CA GLN A 8 -3.27 6.13 -30.19
C GLN A 8 -2.87 4.66 -30.02
N ALA A 9 -2.15 4.09 -30.99
CA ALA A 9 -1.67 2.71 -30.88
C ALA A 9 -0.73 2.52 -29.68
N GLY A 10 0.18 3.48 -29.44
CA GLY A 10 1.06 3.45 -28.27
C GLY A 10 0.29 3.50 -26.94
N MET A 11 -0.76 4.32 -26.85
CA MET A 11 -1.59 4.43 -25.65
C MET A 11 -2.37 3.13 -25.36
N ILE A 12 -2.89 2.47 -26.40
CA ILE A 12 -3.61 1.19 -26.27
C ILE A 12 -2.67 0.07 -25.78
N VAL A 13 -1.43 0.03 -26.28
CA VAL A 13 -0.43 -0.97 -25.85
C VAL A 13 -0.06 -0.77 -24.38
N VAL A 14 0.14 0.48 -23.94
CA VAL A 14 0.40 0.81 -22.52
C VAL A 14 -0.79 0.40 -21.64
N LEU A 15 -2.02 0.66 -22.09
CA LEU A 15 -3.23 0.28 -21.37
C LEU A 15 -3.32 -1.24 -21.22
N MET A 16 -3.09 -2.01 -22.28
CA MET A 16 -3.11 -3.48 -22.24
C MET A 16 -2.07 -4.07 -21.29
N PHE A 17 -0.87 -3.49 -21.24
CA PHE A 17 0.18 -3.87 -20.27
C PHE A 17 -0.20 -3.55 -18.83
N ALA A 18 -0.88 -2.42 -18.61
CA ALA A 18 -1.37 -2.06 -17.28
C ALA A 18 -2.44 -3.03 -16.77
N LEU A 19 -3.30 -3.55 -17.66
CA LEU A 19 -4.29 -4.57 -17.29
C LEU A 19 -3.65 -5.93 -16.95
N SER A 20 -2.57 -6.34 -17.62
CA SER A 20 -1.89 -7.61 -17.30
C SER A 20 -1.09 -7.56 -16.00
N ALA A 21 -0.69 -6.37 -15.53
CA ALA A 21 0.02 -6.19 -14.27
C ALA A 21 -0.86 -6.37 -13.02
N CYS A 22 -2.19 -6.48 -13.18
CA CYS A 22 -3.14 -6.53 -12.08
C CYS A 22 -3.30 -7.93 -11.43
N SER A 23 -2.60 -8.97 -11.91
CA SER A 23 -2.81 -10.36 -11.47
C SER A 23 -1.71 -10.94 -10.56
N GLN A 24 -0.60 -10.23 -10.32
CA GLN A 24 0.51 -10.77 -9.52
C GLN A 24 0.44 -10.31 -8.06
N PRO A 25 0.58 -11.22 -7.07
CA PRO A 25 0.80 -10.85 -5.67
C PRO A 25 2.22 -10.27 -5.54
N LEU A 26 2.36 -8.97 -5.79
CA LEU A 26 3.62 -8.25 -5.69
C LEU A 26 4.09 -8.21 -4.24
N SER A 27 5.32 -8.66 -3.98
CA SER A 27 6.00 -8.48 -2.68
C SER A 27 6.08 -6.98 -2.33
N THR A 28 6.17 -6.61 -1.05
CA THR A 28 6.23 -5.20 -0.59
C THR A 28 7.32 -4.39 -1.33
N ARG A 29 8.42 -5.06 -1.70
CA ARG A 29 9.51 -4.48 -2.49
C ARG A 29 9.09 -4.19 -3.93
N GLU A 30 8.49 -5.19 -4.58
CA GLU A 30 7.93 -5.08 -5.92
C GLU A 30 6.81 -4.03 -5.97
N LYS A 31 5.98 -3.95 -4.93
CA LYS A 31 4.94 -2.94 -4.82
C LYS A 31 5.53 -1.53 -4.71
N GLY A 32 6.63 -1.36 -3.97
CA GLY A 32 7.34 -0.08 -3.85
C GLY A 32 8.04 0.36 -5.14
N THR A 33 8.76 -0.54 -5.80
CA THR A 33 9.43 -0.26 -7.08
C THR A 33 8.44 -0.07 -8.21
N LEU A 34 7.38 -0.89 -8.29
CA LEU A 34 6.36 -0.80 -9.33
C LEU A 34 5.46 0.42 -9.13
N ALA A 35 5.06 0.75 -7.89
CA ALA A 35 4.28 1.95 -7.62
C ALA A 35 5.13 3.22 -7.86
N GLY A 36 6.36 3.26 -7.34
CA GLY A 36 7.27 4.39 -7.55
C GLY A 36 7.63 4.58 -9.03
N GLY A 37 8.00 3.50 -9.71
CA GLY A 37 8.33 3.49 -11.13
C GLY A 37 7.13 3.77 -12.03
N GLY A 38 5.96 3.21 -11.71
CA GLY A 38 4.73 3.45 -12.45
C GLY A 38 4.24 4.89 -12.32
N LEU A 39 4.20 5.43 -11.10
CA LEU A 39 3.83 6.83 -10.84
C LEU A 39 4.86 7.81 -11.44
N GLY A 40 6.15 7.51 -11.29
CA GLY A 40 7.22 8.29 -11.87
C GLY A 40 7.19 8.29 -13.40
N ALA A 41 6.96 7.14 -14.02
CA ALA A 41 6.83 7.01 -15.48
C ALA A 41 5.59 7.73 -16.00
N ALA A 42 4.44 7.62 -15.31
CA ALA A 42 3.22 8.31 -15.69
C ALA A 42 3.41 9.84 -15.62
N SER A 43 3.97 10.33 -14.51
CA SER A 43 4.25 11.76 -14.31
C SER A 43 5.28 12.28 -15.32
N GLY A 44 6.34 11.51 -15.54
CA GLY A 44 7.38 11.80 -16.51
C GLY A 44 6.87 11.78 -17.95
N ALA A 45 5.93 10.89 -18.29
CA ALA A 45 5.30 10.86 -19.61
C ALA A 45 4.47 12.11 -19.89
N ILE A 46 3.73 12.58 -18.88
CA ILE A 46 2.93 13.81 -18.96
C ILE A 46 3.85 15.00 -19.22
N ILE A 47 4.92 15.17 -18.44
CA ILE A 47 5.88 16.26 -18.62
C ILE A 47 6.65 16.11 -19.94
N GLY A 48 7.12 14.91 -20.27
CA GLY A 48 7.81 14.64 -21.53
C GLY A 48 6.93 14.92 -22.76
N SER A 49 5.61 14.76 -22.64
CA SER A 49 4.67 15.07 -23.72
C SER A 49 4.62 16.57 -24.06
N THR A 50 4.89 17.46 -23.09
CA THR A 50 4.89 18.91 -23.33
C THR A 50 6.10 19.38 -24.14
N ILE A 51 7.21 18.63 -24.06
CA ILE A 51 8.45 18.85 -24.82
C ILE A 51 8.62 17.85 -25.98
N GLY A 52 7.51 17.23 -26.43
CA GLY A 52 7.48 16.39 -27.63
C GLY A 52 8.16 15.01 -27.50
N SER A 53 8.53 14.61 -26.29
CA SER A 53 9.29 13.40 -26.01
C SER A 53 8.71 12.64 -24.80
N PRO A 54 7.44 12.18 -24.88
CA PRO A 54 6.77 11.48 -23.79
C PRO A 54 7.48 10.19 -23.37
N GLY A 55 8.10 9.46 -24.31
CA GLY A 55 8.87 8.25 -24.01
C GLY A 55 10.15 8.53 -23.21
N ALA A 56 10.85 9.62 -23.51
CA ALA A 56 12.05 10.01 -22.76
C ALA A 56 11.67 10.46 -21.33
N GLY A 57 10.62 11.26 -21.20
CA GLY A 57 10.11 11.67 -19.90
C GLY A 57 9.62 10.48 -19.06
N ALA A 58 8.91 9.52 -19.67
CA ALA A 58 8.48 8.30 -19.01
C ALA A 58 9.64 7.43 -18.54
N ALA A 59 10.68 7.27 -19.37
CA ALA A 59 11.86 6.49 -19.03
C ALA A 59 12.64 7.11 -17.85
N ILE A 60 12.84 8.44 -17.88
CA ILE A 60 13.56 9.15 -16.81
C ILE A 60 12.74 9.14 -15.52
N GLY A 61 11.46 9.50 -15.59
CA GLY A 61 10.57 9.51 -14.43
C GLY A 61 10.37 8.12 -13.86
N GLY A 62 10.27 7.10 -14.72
CA GLY A 62 10.17 5.70 -14.31
C GLY A 62 11.43 5.17 -13.66
N ALA A 63 12.61 5.48 -14.21
CA ALA A 63 13.88 5.08 -13.62
C ALA A 63 14.10 5.76 -12.25
N MET A 64 13.90 7.07 -12.15
CA MET A 64 14.00 7.79 -10.88
C MET A 64 12.96 7.31 -9.86
N GLY A 65 11.71 7.11 -10.29
CA GLY A 65 10.63 6.63 -9.43
C GLY A 65 10.85 5.20 -8.95
N ALA A 66 11.41 4.32 -9.78
CA ALA A 66 11.75 2.94 -9.41
C ALA A 66 12.92 2.90 -8.43
N LEU A 67 13.97 3.71 -8.65
CA LEU A 67 15.10 3.82 -7.74
C LEU A 67 14.67 4.38 -6.37
N GLY A 68 13.91 5.48 -6.36
CA GLY A 68 13.39 6.07 -5.13
C GLY A 68 12.39 5.15 -4.42
N GLY A 69 11.46 4.55 -5.17
CA GLY A 69 10.46 3.62 -4.66
C GLY A 69 11.04 2.32 -4.11
N GLY A 70 12.13 1.82 -4.70
CA GLY A 70 12.86 0.65 -4.22
C GLY A 70 13.58 0.89 -2.89
N LEU A 71 14.26 2.04 -2.77
CA LEU A 71 14.94 2.44 -1.53
C LEU A 71 13.95 2.64 -0.37
N VAL A 72 12.81 3.28 -0.63
CA VAL A 72 11.76 3.49 0.37
C VAL A 72 11.01 2.18 0.68
N GLY A 73 10.80 1.32 -0.32
CA GLY A 73 10.15 0.02 -0.17
C GLY A 73 10.90 -0.96 0.73
N ASP A 74 12.23 -0.86 0.80
CA ASP A 74 13.03 -1.66 1.75
C ASP A 74 12.81 -1.26 3.21
N GLN A 75 12.64 0.04 3.49
CA GLN A 75 12.35 0.50 4.85
C GLN A 75 10.95 0.09 5.31
N LEU A 76 9.98 0.04 4.39
CA LEU A 76 8.61 -0.36 4.69
C LEU A 76 8.47 -1.85 5.08
N GLN A 77 9.33 -2.74 4.57
CA GLN A 77 9.33 -4.16 4.98
C GLN A 77 9.65 -4.34 6.47
N GLY A 78 10.53 -3.49 7.03
CA GLY A 78 10.82 -3.48 8.46
C GLY A 78 9.63 -3.05 9.32
N VAL A 79 8.79 -2.14 8.79
CA VAL A 79 7.57 -1.67 9.44
C VAL A 79 6.48 -2.73 9.37
N GLU A 80 6.30 -3.38 8.23
CA GLU A 80 5.26 -4.40 8.03
C GLU A 80 5.48 -5.62 8.92
N ASN A 81 6.73 -6.09 9.06
CA ASN A 81 7.07 -7.15 10.01
C ASN A 81 6.77 -6.74 11.45
N ARG A 82 7.14 -5.52 11.86
CA ARG A 82 6.86 -5.02 13.22
C ARG A 82 5.35 -4.88 13.46
N ALA A 83 4.59 -4.40 12.50
CA ALA A 83 3.13 -4.31 12.58
C ALA A 83 2.52 -5.71 12.74
N ALA A 84 2.91 -6.70 11.93
CA ALA A 84 2.42 -8.07 12.05
C ALA A 84 2.77 -8.74 13.39
N TYR A 85 3.96 -8.44 13.95
CA TYR A 85 4.34 -8.90 15.29
C TYR A 85 3.54 -8.19 16.39
N GLN A 86 3.37 -6.87 16.32
CA GLN A 86 2.58 -6.11 17.28
C GLN A 86 1.11 -6.52 17.27
N GLN A 87 0.51 -6.71 16.09
CA GLN A 87 -0.87 -7.19 15.94
C GLN A 87 -1.09 -8.49 16.72
N ARG A 88 -0.14 -9.44 16.60
CA ARG A 88 -0.19 -10.70 17.34
C ARG A 88 -0.04 -10.53 18.85
N GLN A 89 0.70 -9.53 19.32
CA GLN A 89 0.80 -9.23 20.75
C GLN A 89 -0.47 -8.59 21.29
N ILE A 90 -1.03 -7.62 20.57
CA ILE A 90 -2.29 -6.96 20.92
C ILE A 90 -3.42 -7.98 21.01
N GLU A 91 -3.48 -8.92 20.07
CA GLU A 91 -4.54 -9.94 20.07
C GLU A 91 -4.42 -10.91 21.26
N ARG A 92 -3.20 -11.24 21.68
CA ARG A 92 -2.99 -12.02 22.92
C ARG A 92 -3.40 -11.21 24.15
N GLN A 93 -3.01 -9.95 24.21
CA GLN A 93 -3.32 -9.07 25.34
C GLN A 93 -4.83 -8.80 25.46
N ASN A 94 -5.54 -8.68 24.33
CA ASN A 94 -6.98 -8.51 24.31
C ASN A 94 -7.73 -9.71 24.91
N ARG A 95 -7.20 -10.94 24.79
CA ARG A 95 -7.80 -12.12 25.42
C ARG A 95 -7.70 -12.07 26.94
N GLU A 96 -6.62 -11.51 27.48
CA GLU A 96 -6.45 -11.32 28.93
C GLU A 96 -7.34 -10.21 29.45
N LEU A 97 -7.40 -9.07 28.75
CA LEU A 97 -8.34 -7.97 29.06
C LEU A 97 -9.80 -8.43 29.05
N GLN A 98 -10.18 -9.29 28.10
CA GLN A 98 -11.52 -9.87 28.07
C GLN A 98 -11.79 -10.82 29.25
N ARG A 99 -10.78 -11.53 29.76
CA ARG A 99 -10.92 -12.34 30.97
C ARG A 99 -11.09 -11.44 32.20
N GLN A 100 -10.22 -10.44 32.36
CA GLN A 100 -10.30 -9.51 33.48
C GLN A 100 -11.60 -8.71 33.48
N ARG A 101 -12.10 -8.28 32.31
CA ARG A 101 -13.39 -7.58 32.21
C ARG A 101 -14.56 -8.44 32.69
N ARG A 102 -14.58 -9.74 32.34
CA ARG A 102 -15.63 -10.65 32.80
C ARG A 102 -15.60 -10.84 34.32
N GLU A 103 -14.40 -10.93 34.91
CA GLU A 103 -14.26 -10.99 36.36
C GLU A 103 -14.70 -9.70 37.03
N LEU A 104 -14.29 -8.53 36.50
CA LEU A 104 -14.73 -7.22 36.97
C LEU A 104 -16.25 -7.05 36.87
N GLU A 105 -16.87 -7.51 35.79
CA GLU A 105 -18.33 -7.48 35.61
C GLU A 105 -19.03 -8.41 36.60
N ALA A 106 -18.48 -9.59 36.88
CA ALA A 106 -19.02 -10.50 37.89
C ALA A 106 -18.89 -9.95 39.32
N LEU A 107 -17.74 -9.35 39.66
CA LEU A 107 -17.56 -8.67 40.95
C LEU A 107 -18.48 -7.45 41.07
N LYS A 108 -18.60 -6.65 40.01
CA LYS A 108 -19.44 -5.44 39.99
C LYS A 108 -20.94 -5.78 40.07
N SER A 109 -21.36 -6.87 39.42
CA SER A 109 -22.73 -7.40 39.53
C SER A 109 -23.04 -7.77 40.98
N LYS A 110 -22.13 -8.49 41.64
CA LYS A 110 -22.29 -8.88 43.05
C LYS A 110 -22.30 -7.66 43.99
N SER A 111 -21.35 -6.73 43.82
CA SER A 111 -21.27 -5.52 44.66
C SER A 111 -22.46 -4.58 44.45
N SER A 112 -23.04 -4.54 43.25
CA SER A 112 -24.23 -3.71 43.00
C SER A 112 -25.48 -4.32 43.63
N SER A 113 -25.60 -5.65 43.63
CA SER A 113 -26.72 -6.34 44.27
C SER A 113 -26.68 -6.21 45.79
N ASP A 114 -25.49 -6.25 46.40
CA ASP A 114 -25.32 -6.04 47.86
C ASP A 114 -25.58 -4.58 48.28
N GLY A 115 -25.49 -3.63 47.35
CA GLY A 115 -25.72 -2.20 47.59
C GLY A 115 -27.18 -1.74 47.48
N GLU A 116 -28.07 -2.54 46.89
CA GLU A 116 -29.50 -2.23 46.77
C GLU A 116 -30.35 -2.77 47.94
N GLU A 117 -29.75 -3.45 48.94
CA GLU A 117 -30.42 -3.98 50.15
C GLU A 117 -30.32 -3.03 51.38
N TYR A 118 -30.29 -1.71 51.18
CA TYR A 118 -30.38 -0.69 52.25
C TYR A 118 -31.24 0.52 51.86
#